data_AF-A0A7S2E772-F1
#
_entry.id   AF-A0A7S2E772-F1
#
_cell.length_a   1.000
_cell.length_b   1.000
_cell.length_c   1.000
_cell.angle_alpha   90.00
_cell.angle_beta   90.00
_cell.angle_gamma   90.00
#
_symmetry.space_group_name_H-M   'P 1'
#
loop_
_entity.id
_entity.type
_entity.pdbx_description
1 polymer ?
#
loop_
_entity_poly.entity_id
_entity_poly.type
_entity_poly.pdbx_seq_one_letter_code
_entity_poly.pdbx_strand_id
1 'polypeptide(L)'
;HPARERMEKWAEDHLWGPRARRYDYGGTYQLPSPSGDGFRPLRPDLELDDAAVHFRCGDLFRSNHPSFGFMKFDDAARHISPEVRSIGIVTNPTDSRGQNRLGKEQKEAGLKPCRIVGEAMRDYFAERFPNARVSLRNDVNETVVTSYARLIAANQTVVGFGSFGVFAAVSSFGTGYVRRPDFPKAPNHWAKPLAEMYDDIEMFDAPHRLMAAQGSGMAGANRYDELLMWFRNATYTV
;
A
#
# COMPACT_ATOMS: atom_id res chain seq x y z
N HIS A 1 7.05 21.72 -8.51
CA HIS A 1 5.86 20.94 -8.90
C HIS A 1 4.67 21.47 -8.11
N PRO A 2 3.52 21.78 -8.75
CA PRO A 2 2.39 22.45 -8.10
C PRO A 2 1.81 21.72 -6.88
N ALA A 3 1.99 20.39 -6.80
CA ALA A 3 1.60 19.60 -5.62
C ALA A 3 2.50 19.87 -4.40
N ARG A 4 3.81 20.06 -4.62
CA ARG A 4 4.77 20.32 -3.53
C ARG A 4 4.55 21.69 -2.88
N GLU A 5 4.28 22.73 -3.68
CA GLU A 5 3.97 24.07 -3.16
C GLU A 5 2.63 24.11 -2.41
N ARG A 6 1.62 23.36 -2.88
CA ARG A 6 0.35 23.20 -2.17
C ARG A 6 0.52 22.46 -0.83
N MET A 7 1.39 21.45 -0.79
CA MET A 7 1.73 20.70 0.42
C MET A 7 2.47 21.57 1.43
N GLU A 8 3.53 22.27 1.02
CA GLU A 8 4.31 23.15 1.89
C GLU A 8 3.40 24.23 2.49
N LYS A 9 2.53 24.84 1.67
CA LYS A 9 1.55 25.83 2.12
C LYS A 9 0.47 25.27 3.04
N TRP A 10 -0.14 24.14 2.71
CA TRP A 10 -1.18 23.54 3.57
C TRP A 10 -0.61 23.15 4.93
N ALA A 11 0.59 22.58 4.94
CA ALA A 11 1.27 22.19 6.17
C ALA A 11 1.65 23.44 6.98
N GLU A 12 2.12 24.52 6.35
CA GLU A 12 2.32 25.82 7.01
C GLU A 12 1.04 26.37 7.63
N ASP A 13 -0.08 26.29 6.93
CA ASP A 13 -1.36 26.86 7.39
C ASP A 13 -2.03 26.02 8.50
N HIS A 14 -1.84 24.70 8.52
CA HIS A 14 -2.64 23.79 9.35
C HIS A 14 -1.83 22.93 10.34
N LEU A 15 -0.56 22.65 10.04
CA LEU A 15 0.31 21.84 10.90
C LEU A 15 1.35 22.68 11.64
N TRP A 16 1.91 23.70 10.99
CA TRP A 16 3.03 24.50 11.51
C TRP A 16 2.64 25.91 11.95
N GLY A 17 1.48 26.42 11.52
CA GLY A 17 1.04 27.78 11.77
C GLY A 17 0.57 28.01 13.21
N PRO A 18 0.93 29.16 13.85
CA PRO A 18 0.56 29.46 15.25
C PRO A 18 -0.94 29.79 15.46
N ARG A 19 -1.79 29.65 14.43
CA ARG A 19 -3.19 30.12 14.43
C ARG A 19 -4.25 29.02 14.45
N ALA A 20 -3.88 27.74 14.57
CA ALA A 20 -4.87 26.69 14.85
C ALA A 20 -5.56 27.03 16.19
N ARG A 21 -6.82 27.46 16.10
CA ARG A 21 -7.62 27.94 17.23
C ARG A 21 -7.59 26.87 18.33
N ARG A 22 -7.15 27.29 19.52
CA ARG A 22 -7.22 26.55 20.77
C ARG A 22 -8.62 25.96 20.95
N TYR A 23 -8.81 24.71 20.58
CA TYR A 23 -9.71 23.82 21.30
C TYR A 23 -8.91 23.25 22.47
N ASP A 24 -9.50 23.38 23.64
CA ASP A 24 -8.90 23.20 24.97
C ASP A 24 -8.67 21.71 25.29
N TYR A 25 -7.82 21.05 24.49
CA TYR A 25 -7.24 19.76 24.81
C TYR A 25 -5.76 20.00 25.13
N GLY A 26 -5.41 19.84 26.41
CA GLY A 26 -4.05 19.96 26.90
C GLY A 26 -3.06 19.13 26.08
N GLY A 27 -2.05 19.81 25.54
CA GLY A 27 -0.95 19.21 24.79
C GLY A 27 -1.19 19.17 23.29
N THR A 28 -0.96 20.28 22.59
CA THR A 28 -0.74 20.27 21.14
C THR A 28 0.52 19.48 20.84
N TYR A 29 0.37 18.26 20.33
CA TYR A 29 1.44 17.57 19.59
C TYR A 29 1.61 18.29 18.25
N GLN A 30 2.29 19.43 18.30
CA GLN A 30 2.75 20.13 17.11
C GLN A 30 3.83 19.25 16.48
N LEU A 31 3.67 18.89 15.21
CA LEU A 31 4.81 18.40 14.47
C LEU A 31 5.85 19.54 14.45
N PRO A 32 7.17 19.25 14.43
CA PRO A 32 8.22 20.29 14.38
C PRO A 32 8.19 21.12 13.08
N SER A 33 8.07 22.45 13.19
CA SER A 33 8.06 23.37 12.05
C SER A 33 9.32 23.22 11.14
N PRO A 34 9.19 23.26 9.80
CA PRO A 34 10.32 23.20 8.86
C PRO A 34 11.23 24.44 8.88
N SER A 35 10.81 25.54 9.51
CA SER A 35 11.41 26.89 9.36
C SER A 35 12.65 27.17 10.23
N GLY A 36 13.42 26.15 10.60
CA GLY A 36 14.70 26.33 11.30
C GLY A 36 15.78 25.37 10.79
N ASP A 37 17.05 25.76 10.96
CA ASP A 37 18.28 25.04 10.56
C ASP A 37 18.47 23.64 11.20
N GLY A 38 17.40 23.05 11.76
CA GLY A 38 17.40 21.81 12.53
C GLY A 38 16.43 20.73 12.06
N PHE A 39 15.70 20.89 10.95
CA PHE A 39 14.82 19.82 10.46
C PHE A 39 15.63 18.69 9.81
N ARG A 40 16.05 17.72 10.63
CA ARG A 40 16.48 16.41 10.17
C ARG A 40 15.26 15.49 10.15
N PRO A 41 14.97 14.79 9.03
CA PRO A 41 13.96 13.75 9.04
C PRO A 41 14.21 12.79 10.21
N LEU A 42 13.15 12.36 10.89
CA LEU A 42 13.25 11.36 11.98
C LEU A 42 13.99 10.09 11.52
N ARG A 43 13.92 9.78 10.22
CA ARG A 43 14.65 8.72 9.54
C ARG A 43 15.29 9.27 8.26
N PRO A 44 16.50 9.87 8.34
CA PRO A 44 17.17 10.43 7.17
C PRO A 44 17.70 9.35 6.22
N ASP A 45 17.79 8.11 6.71
CA ASP A 45 18.12 6.90 5.97
C ASP A 45 16.91 6.31 5.23
N LEU A 46 15.70 6.82 5.48
CA LEU A 46 14.50 6.30 4.86
C LEU A 46 14.42 6.74 3.41
N GLU A 47 14.71 5.80 2.53
CA GLU A 47 14.47 5.95 1.11
C GLU A 47 12.96 5.98 0.82
N LEU A 48 12.47 7.02 0.15
CA LEU A 48 11.09 7.11 -0.32
C LEU A 48 10.99 6.68 -1.78
N ASP A 49 9.88 6.02 -2.13
CA ASP A 49 9.61 5.59 -3.50
C ASP A 49 8.72 6.61 -4.23
N ASP A 50 8.94 6.80 -5.54
CA ASP A 50 8.08 7.68 -6.35
C ASP A 50 6.65 7.12 -6.42
N ALA A 51 6.51 5.79 -6.52
CA ALA A 51 5.25 5.09 -6.37
C ALA A 51 5.33 4.00 -5.29
N ALA A 52 4.25 3.83 -4.53
CA ALA A 52 4.12 2.77 -3.55
C ALA A 52 2.87 1.94 -3.79
N VAL A 53 3.00 0.60 -3.71
CA VAL A 53 1.89 -0.32 -3.88
C VAL A 53 1.73 -1.15 -2.62
N HIS A 54 0.55 -1.12 -2.01
CA HIS A 54 0.27 -1.96 -0.86
C HIS A 54 -0.20 -3.34 -1.30
N PHE A 55 0.62 -4.36 -1.04
CA PHE A 55 0.27 -5.76 -1.24
C PHE A 55 0.01 -6.44 0.10
N ARG A 56 -1.27 -6.48 0.52
CA ARG A 56 -1.67 -7.24 1.70
C ARG A 56 -1.59 -8.73 1.38
N CYS A 57 -0.83 -9.48 2.16
CA CYS A 57 -0.65 -10.90 1.90
C CYS A 57 -0.86 -11.81 3.11
N GLY A 58 -0.23 -11.47 4.24
CA GLY A 58 -0.01 -12.43 5.34
C GLY A 58 -1.28 -13.06 5.91
N ASP A 59 -2.36 -12.29 6.05
CA ASP A 59 -3.65 -12.81 6.53
C ASP A 59 -4.57 -13.27 5.40
N LEU A 60 -4.38 -12.82 4.16
CA LEU A 60 -5.22 -13.21 3.03
C LEU A 60 -5.06 -14.69 2.66
N PHE A 61 -3.83 -15.21 2.59
CA PHE A 61 -3.61 -16.65 2.33
C PHE A 61 -4.03 -17.56 3.49
N ARG A 62 -4.46 -16.99 4.62
CA ARG A 62 -4.96 -17.71 5.79
C ARG A 62 -6.43 -17.41 6.09
N SER A 63 -7.10 -16.62 5.26
CA SER A 63 -8.45 -16.15 5.50
C SER A 63 -9.44 -16.80 4.55
N ASN A 64 -10.60 -17.16 5.08
CA ASN A 64 -11.79 -17.55 4.31
C ASN A 64 -12.83 -16.42 4.30
N HIS A 65 -12.48 -15.22 4.76
CA HIS A 65 -13.43 -14.13 4.90
C HIS A 65 -13.96 -13.68 3.52
N PRO A 66 -15.28 -13.57 3.32
CA PRO A 66 -15.88 -13.29 2.00
C PRO A 66 -15.60 -11.87 1.48
N SER A 67 -15.12 -10.98 2.34
CA SER A 67 -14.68 -9.63 1.95
C SER A 67 -13.18 -9.54 1.61
N PHE A 68 -12.45 -10.66 1.67
CA PHE A 68 -10.99 -10.69 1.48
C PHE A 68 -10.64 -11.31 0.14
N GLY A 69 -9.59 -10.78 -0.50
CA GLY A 69 -9.16 -11.21 -1.82
C GLY A 69 -8.03 -10.36 -2.36
N PHE A 70 -7.63 -10.70 -3.57
CA PHE A 70 -6.49 -10.10 -4.25
C PHE A 70 -6.93 -9.34 -5.50
N MET A 71 -6.14 -8.35 -5.90
CA MET A 71 -6.21 -7.69 -7.21
C MET A 71 -5.09 -8.22 -8.11
N LYS A 72 -5.25 -8.12 -9.43
CA LYS A 72 -4.19 -8.51 -10.37
C LYS A 72 -3.04 -7.51 -10.33
N PHE A 73 -1.86 -7.92 -10.78
CA PHE A 73 -0.72 -7.02 -10.87
C PHE A 73 -0.97 -5.90 -11.88
N ASP A 74 -1.64 -6.23 -12.99
CA ASP A 74 -1.96 -5.25 -14.03
C ASP A 74 -2.94 -4.18 -13.55
N ASP A 75 -3.91 -4.53 -12.69
CA ASP A 75 -4.81 -3.55 -12.09
C ASP A 75 -4.04 -2.51 -11.27
N ALA A 76 -2.95 -2.91 -10.61
CA ALA A 76 -2.09 -1.96 -9.91
C ALA A 76 -1.18 -1.17 -10.88
N ALA A 77 -0.58 -1.84 -11.86
CA ALA A 77 0.39 -1.24 -12.77
C ALA A 77 -0.20 -0.11 -13.64
N ARG A 78 -1.45 -0.22 -14.06
CA ARG A 78 -2.09 0.81 -14.91
C ARG A 78 -2.20 2.18 -14.26
N HIS A 79 -2.08 2.25 -12.93
CA HIS A 79 -2.13 3.48 -12.14
C HIS A 79 -0.75 3.99 -11.71
N ILE A 80 0.32 3.43 -12.29
CA ILE A 80 1.68 3.87 -12.04
C ILE A 80 2.19 4.56 -13.31
N SER A 81 2.59 5.82 -13.20
CA SER A 81 3.20 6.57 -14.29
C SER A 81 4.44 5.83 -14.85
N PRO A 82 4.62 5.77 -16.17
CA PRO A 82 5.81 5.19 -16.78
C PRO A 82 7.11 5.96 -16.45
N GLU A 83 7.01 7.17 -15.92
CA GLU A 83 8.14 8.05 -15.57
C GLU A 83 8.65 7.86 -14.13
N VAL A 84 8.03 6.99 -13.34
CA VAL A 84 8.51 6.74 -11.97
C VAL A 84 9.93 6.16 -11.99
N ARG A 85 10.78 6.60 -11.07
CA ARG A 85 12.16 6.10 -10.94
C ARG A 85 12.27 5.01 -9.89
N SER A 86 11.27 4.89 -9.01
CA SER A 86 11.24 3.87 -7.95
C SER A 86 9.82 3.43 -7.63
N ILE A 87 9.67 2.12 -7.38
CA ILE A 87 8.41 1.50 -6.97
C ILE A 87 8.68 0.66 -5.72
N GLY A 88 8.00 1.01 -4.62
CA GLY A 88 8.03 0.26 -3.37
C GLY A 88 6.80 -0.61 -3.20
N ILE A 89 6.96 -1.93 -3.19
CA ILE A 89 5.87 -2.86 -2.86
C ILE A 89 5.87 -3.06 -1.35
N VAL A 90 4.94 -2.40 -0.66
CA VAL A 90 4.78 -2.47 0.79
C VAL A 90 3.98 -3.71 1.15
N THR A 91 4.61 -4.64 1.85
CA THR A 91 3.97 -5.90 2.28
C THR A 91 4.55 -6.37 3.62
N ASN A 92 3.87 -7.31 4.25
CA ASN A 92 4.35 -7.88 5.51
C ASN A 92 5.67 -8.64 5.28
N PRO A 93 6.56 -8.71 6.29
CA PRO A 93 7.72 -9.56 6.23
C PRO A 93 7.36 -10.99 5.85
N THR A 94 8.08 -11.54 4.87
CA THR A 94 7.88 -12.90 4.34
C THR A 94 8.84 -13.91 4.94
N ASP A 95 9.69 -13.47 5.88
CA ASP A 95 10.58 -14.35 6.63
C ASP A 95 9.97 -14.80 7.96
N SER A 96 10.50 -15.88 8.53
CA SER A 96 10.01 -16.47 9.77
C SER A 96 10.33 -15.63 11.03
N ARG A 97 11.18 -14.60 10.90
CA ARG A 97 11.64 -13.72 11.98
C ARG A 97 10.71 -12.54 12.21
N GLY A 98 9.97 -12.10 11.18
CA GLY A 98 9.13 -10.91 11.23
C GLY A 98 7.70 -11.07 11.77
N GLN A 99 7.21 -12.29 12.06
CA GLN A 99 5.86 -12.48 12.63
C GLN A 99 5.91 -13.13 14.00
N ASN A 100 5.75 -12.37 15.09
CA ASN A 100 5.84 -12.94 16.46
C ASN A 100 4.54 -13.59 16.97
N ARG A 101 3.48 -13.64 16.17
CA ARG A 101 2.13 -14.04 16.64
C ARG A 101 1.73 -15.50 16.39
N LEU A 102 2.60 -16.37 15.86
CA LEU A 102 2.22 -17.72 15.41
C LEU A 102 3.25 -18.82 15.73
N GLY A 103 2.82 -20.09 15.72
CA GLY A 103 3.70 -21.27 15.75
C GLY A 103 4.51 -21.44 14.44
N LYS A 104 5.66 -22.13 14.49
CA LYS A 104 6.60 -22.26 13.35
C LYS A 104 5.98 -22.81 12.06
N GLU A 105 5.18 -23.87 12.14
CA GLU A 105 4.57 -24.49 10.94
C GLU A 105 3.50 -23.60 10.30
N GLN A 106 2.67 -22.94 11.13
CA GLN A 106 1.66 -22.00 10.67
C GLN A 106 2.28 -20.76 10.03
N LYS A 107 3.48 -20.37 10.49
CA LYS A 107 4.27 -19.31 9.85
C LYS A 107 4.67 -19.72 8.45
N GLU A 108 5.36 -20.84 8.27
CA GLU A 108 5.91 -21.23 6.97
C GLU A 108 4.83 -21.43 5.90
N ALA A 109 3.70 -22.07 6.25
CA ALA A 109 2.61 -22.34 5.31
C ALA A 109 1.96 -21.07 4.73
N GLY A 110 1.87 -19.98 5.51
CA GLY A 110 1.33 -18.70 5.03
C GLY A 110 2.36 -17.74 4.45
N LEU A 111 3.64 -17.88 4.84
CA LEU A 111 4.71 -16.99 4.38
C LEU A 111 5.24 -17.37 3.00
N LYS A 112 5.27 -18.67 2.66
CA LYS A 112 5.76 -19.14 1.35
C LYS A 112 4.94 -18.57 0.18
N PRO A 113 3.59 -18.60 0.18
CA PRO A 113 2.80 -17.98 -0.88
C PRO A 113 3.03 -16.47 -0.97
N CYS A 114 3.21 -15.79 0.17
CA CYS A 114 3.50 -14.36 0.18
C CYS A 114 4.82 -13.99 -0.45
N ARG A 115 5.87 -14.78 -0.17
CA ARG A 115 7.17 -14.60 -0.82
C ARG A 115 7.04 -14.81 -2.33
N ILE A 116 6.44 -15.92 -2.76
CA ILE A 116 6.30 -16.27 -4.18
C ILE A 116 5.53 -15.19 -4.95
N VAL A 117 4.36 -14.77 -4.44
CA VAL A 117 3.54 -13.76 -5.11
C VAL A 117 4.18 -12.38 -5.04
N GLY A 118 4.80 -12.02 -3.90
CA GLY A 118 5.52 -10.75 -3.77
C GLY A 118 6.69 -10.63 -4.74
N GLU A 119 7.54 -11.66 -4.83
CA GLU A 119 8.64 -11.72 -5.80
C GLU A 119 8.11 -11.67 -7.24
N ALA A 120 7.04 -12.41 -7.54
CA ALA A 120 6.43 -12.38 -8.87
C ALA A 120 5.84 -11.00 -9.23
N MET A 121 5.31 -10.25 -8.25
CA MET A 121 4.82 -8.89 -8.42
C MET A 121 5.97 -7.91 -8.68
N ARG A 122 7.07 -8.04 -7.92
CA ARG A 122 8.30 -7.26 -8.15
C ARG A 122 8.81 -7.47 -9.56
N ASP A 123 8.92 -8.72 -9.99
CA ASP A 123 9.44 -9.06 -11.32
C ASP A 123 8.52 -8.52 -12.43
N TYR A 124 7.19 -8.64 -12.25
CA TYR A 124 6.21 -8.07 -13.19
C TYR A 124 6.35 -6.56 -13.33
N PHE A 125 6.50 -5.83 -12.22
CA PHE A 125 6.74 -4.39 -12.28
C PHE A 125 8.10 -4.03 -12.86
N ALA A 126 9.15 -4.80 -12.58
CA ALA A 126 10.48 -4.55 -13.14
C ALA A 126 10.48 -4.70 -14.68
N GLU A 127 9.73 -5.67 -15.21
CA GLU A 127 9.52 -5.84 -16.64
C GLU A 127 8.69 -4.67 -17.23
N ARG A 128 7.61 -4.29 -16.55
CA ARG A 128 6.67 -3.27 -17.02
C ARG A 128 7.21 -1.83 -16.96
N PHE A 129 8.12 -1.58 -16.02
CA PHE A 129 8.74 -0.27 -15.73
C PHE A 129 10.27 -0.40 -15.75
N PRO A 130 10.90 -0.61 -16.93
CA PRO A 130 12.32 -0.92 -17.02
C PRO A 130 13.25 0.20 -16.53
N ASN A 131 12.75 1.44 -16.45
CA ASN A 131 13.49 2.60 -15.95
C ASN A 131 13.32 2.82 -14.44
N ALA A 132 12.45 2.05 -13.78
CA ALA A 132 12.16 2.18 -12.37
C ALA A 132 12.90 1.10 -11.57
N ARG A 133 13.49 1.48 -10.43
CA ARG A 133 13.95 0.50 -9.46
C ARG A 133 12.76 -0.02 -8.65
N VAL A 134 12.48 -1.32 -8.75
CA VAL A 134 11.39 -1.98 -8.02
C VAL A 134 11.95 -2.72 -6.80
N SER A 135 11.36 -2.48 -5.63
CA SER A 135 11.79 -3.10 -4.37
C SER A 135 10.62 -3.66 -3.57
N LEU A 136 10.86 -4.78 -2.87
CA LEU A 136 9.97 -5.27 -1.83
C LEU A 136 10.32 -4.56 -0.51
N ARG A 137 9.38 -3.80 0.05
CA ARG A 137 9.51 -3.12 1.34
C ARG A 137 8.91 -4.01 2.42
N ASN A 138 9.67 -5.03 2.84
CA ASN A 138 9.23 -6.07 3.77
C ASN A 138 10.31 -6.45 4.80
N ASP A 139 11.25 -5.53 5.10
CA ASP A 139 12.29 -5.75 6.11
C ASP A 139 11.67 -6.01 7.49
N VAL A 140 12.18 -7.00 8.20
CA VAL A 140 11.77 -7.37 9.56
C VAL A 140 12.03 -6.27 10.59
N ASN A 141 13.00 -5.40 10.32
CA ASN A 141 13.33 -4.27 11.18
C ASN A 141 12.51 -3.02 10.82
N GLU A 142 11.75 -3.05 9.72
CA GLU A 142 10.89 -1.95 9.36
C GLU A 142 9.63 -1.96 10.23
N THR A 143 9.34 -0.81 10.86
CA THR A 143 8.14 -0.68 11.69
C THR A 143 6.92 -0.48 10.82
N VAL A 144 5.74 -0.86 11.34
CA VAL A 144 4.46 -0.57 10.68
C VAL A 144 4.27 0.92 10.37
N VAL A 145 4.77 1.80 11.25
CA VAL A 145 4.72 3.27 11.07
C VAL A 145 5.57 3.68 9.88
N THR A 146 6.77 3.10 9.73
CA THR A 146 7.65 3.35 8.58
C THR A 146 7.00 2.91 7.28
N SER A 147 6.44 1.70 7.24
CA SER A 147 5.75 1.19 6.04
C SER A 147 4.53 2.03 5.67
N TYR A 148 3.79 2.51 6.67
CA TYR A 148 2.65 3.40 6.47
C TYR A 148 3.09 4.77 5.95
N ALA A 149 4.19 5.33 6.47
CA ALA A 149 4.77 6.59 6.01
C ALA A 149 5.24 6.52 4.55
N ARG A 150 5.78 5.37 4.09
CA ARG A 150 6.15 5.17 2.67
C ARG A 150 4.94 5.33 1.74
N LEU A 151 3.80 4.74 2.11
CA LEU A 151 2.56 4.85 1.35
C LEU A 151 2.02 6.29 1.36
N ILE A 152 2.14 7.01 2.47
CA ILE A 152 1.69 8.41 2.53
C ILE A 152 2.60 9.31 1.68
N ALA A 153 3.91 9.11 1.76
CA ALA A 153 4.89 10.02 1.17
C ALA A 153 5.19 9.78 -0.32
N ALA A 154 4.73 8.66 -0.90
CA ALA A 154 4.87 8.41 -2.33
C ALA A 154 4.00 9.38 -3.16
N ASN A 155 4.46 9.71 -4.38
CA ASN A 155 3.69 10.56 -5.29
C ASN A 155 2.47 9.82 -5.88
N GLN A 156 2.53 8.49 -5.93
CA GLN A 156 1.43 7.63 -6.37
C GLN A 156 1.30 6.44 -5.42
N THR A 157 0.14 6.26 -4.82
CA THR A 157 -0.10 5.18 -3.86
C THR A 157 -1.25 4.31 -4.32
N VAL A 158 -0.95 3.07 -4.70
CA VAL A 158 -1.95 2.14 -5.26
C VAL A 158 -2.30 1.06 -4.24
N VAL A 159 -3.59 0.95 -3.92
CA VAL A 159 -4.07 0.07 -2.86
C VAL A 159 -5.33 -0.67 -3.23
N GLY A 160 -5.44 -1.91 -2.74
CA GLY A 160 -6.69 -2.67 -2.73
C GLY A 160 -7.67 -2.14 -1.67
N PHE A 161 -8.58 -2.99 -1.21
CA PHE A 161 -9.62 -2.62 -0.24
C PHE A 161 -9.19 -2.67 1.24
N GLY A 162 -7.98 -3.14 1.56
CA GLY A 162 -7.54 -3.25 2.95
C GLY A 162 -7.41 -1.88 3.62
N SER A 163 -8.02 -1.70 4.79
CA SER A 163 -8.01 -0.43 5.54
C SER A 163 -6.61 0.16 5.73
N PHE A 164 -5.61 -0.68 6.00
CA PHE A 164 -4.21 -0.25 6.09
C PHE A 164 -3.75 0.52 4.84
N GLY A 165 -4.03 0.00 3.65
CA GLY A 165 -3.66 0.71 2.41
C GLY A 165 -4.58 1.91 2.15
N VAL A 166 -5.88 1.74 2.34
CA VAL A 166 -6.89 2.78 2.02
C VAL A 166 -6.67 4.03 2.85
N PHE A 167 -6.48 3.90 4.17
CA PHE A 167 -6.20 5.07 5.02
C PHE A 167 -4.90 5.77 4.60
N ALA A 168 -3.87 5.03 4.19
CA ALA A 168 -2.63 5.63 3.72
C ALA A 168 -2.82 6.36 2.37
N ALA A 169 -3.57 5.76 1.44
CA ALA A 169 -3.83 6.34 0.13
C ALA A 169 -4.66 7.63 0.22
N VAL A 170 -5.72 7.67 1.03
CA VAL A 170 -6.53 8.89 1.24
C VAL A 170 -5.83 9.95 2.08
N SER A 171 -4.69 9.60 2.71
CA SER A 171 -3.83 10.54 3.44
C SER A 171 -2.52 10.80 2.70
N SER A 172 -2.38 10.35 1.44
CA SER A 172 -1.16 10.52 0.67
C SER A 172 -0.94 11.99 0.32
N PHE A 173 0.32 12.40 0.26
CA PHE A 173 0.69 13.71 -0.29
C PHE A 173 0.69 13.74 -1.83
N GLY A 174 0.66 12.56 -2.45
CA GLY A 174 0.49 12.38 -3.89
C GLY A 174 -0.92 11.93 -4.24
N THR A 175 -1.06 11.24 -5.38
CA THR A 175 -2.35 10.66 -5.80
C THR A 175 -2.55 9.29 -5.17
N GLY A 176 -3.64 9.14 -4.42
CA GLY A 176 -4.09 7.87 -3.85
C GLY A 176 -5.03 7.13 -4.79
N TYR A 177 -4.57 6.04 -5.40
CA TYR A 177 -5.39 5.14 -6.20
C TYR A 177 -5.97 4.02 -5.32
N VAL A 178 -7.29 4.04 -5.13
CA VAL A 178 -8.01 3.10 -4.27
C VAL A 178 -8.92 2.23 -5.11
N ARG A 179 -8.80 0.90 -5.00
CA ARG A 179 -9.75 -0.01 -5.64
C ARG A 179 -11.18 0.27 -5.16
N ARG A 180 -12.11 0.49 -6.08
CA ARG A 180 -13.52 0.75 -5.79
C ARG A 180 -14.15 -0.42 -5.00
N PRO A 181 -14.97 -0.11 -3.98
CA PRO A 181 -15.73 -1.14 -3.30
C PRO A 181 -16.89 -1.63 -4.18
N ASP A 182 -16.87 -2.92 -4.50
CA ASP A 182 -17.78 -3.62 -5.42
C ASP A 182 -18.78 -4.55 -4.68
N PHE A 183 -18.86 -4.46 -3.35
CA PHE A 183 -19.84 -5.19 -2.55
C PHE A 183 -20.28 -4.41 -1.29
N PRO A 184 -21.50 -4.63 -0.77
CA PRO A 184 -22.09 -3.78 0.28
C PRO A 184 -21.30 -3.69 1.59
N LYS A 185 -20.52 -4.72 1.93
CA LYS A 185 -19.72 -4.80 3.17
C LYS A 185 -18.22 -4.63 2.92
N ALA A 186 -17.85 -3.96 1.83
CA ALA A 186 -16.45 -3.69 1.55
C ALA A 186 -15.85 -2.79 2.64
N PRO A 187 -14.67 -3.13 3.18
CA PRO A 187 -14.06 -2.38 4.29
C PRO A 187 -13.70 -0.93 3.93
N ASN A 188 -13.70 -0.58 2.64
CA ASN A 188 -13.38 0.76 2.14
C ASN A 188 -14.59 1.51 1.53
N HIS A 189 -15.84 1.08 1.81
CA HIS A 189 -17.03 1.79 1.32
C HIS A 189 -17.07 3.26 1.73
N TRP A 190 -16.53 3.59 2.91
CA TRP A 190 -16.47 4.94 3.46
C TRP A 190 -15.54 5.88 2.67
N ALA A 191 -14.64 5.36 1.84
CA ALA A 191 -13.71 6.19 1.06
C ALA A 191 -14.39 6.84 -0.16
N LYS A 192 -15.56 6.34 -0.60
CA LYS A 192 -16.29 6.87 -1.77
C LYS A 192 -16.54 8.38 -1.69
N PRO A 193 -17.18 8.92 -0.63
CA PRO A 193 -17.39 10.35 -0.52
C PRO A 193 -16.09 11.17 -0.44
N LEU A 194 -14.96 10.58 -0.03
CA LEU A 194 -13.67 11.28 -0.04
C LEU A 194 -13.14 11.43 -1.47
N ALA A 195 -13.26 10.40 -2.30
CA ALA A 195 -12.88 10.46 -3.71
C ALA A 195 -13.74 11.44 -4.54
N GLU A 196 -14.95 11.75 -4.07
CA GLU A 196 -15.81 12.78 -4.68
C GLU A 196 -15.45 14.20 -4.20
N MET A 197 -14.75 14.32 -3.06
CA MET A 197 -14.41 15.59 -2.41
C MET A 197 -13.01 16.08 -2.75
N TYR A 198 -12.09 15.16 -3.04
CA TYR A 198 -10.66 15.46 -3.22
C TYR A 198 -10.14 14.91 -4.56
N ASP A 199 -9.53 15.79 -5.36
CA ASP A 199 -9.03 15.47 -6.71
C ASP A 199 -7.82 14.52 -6.71
N ASP A 200 -7.13 14.37 -5.59
CA ASP A 200 -5.96 13.51 -5.42
C ASP A 200 -6.31 12.09 -4.93
N ILE A 201 -7.60 11.77 -4.80
CA ILE A 201 -8.07 10.42 -4.47
C ILE A 201 -8.83 9.85 -5.67
N GLU A 202 -8.21 8.90 -6.37
CA GLU A 202 -8.81 8.25 -7.52
C GLU A 202 -9.32 6.85 -7.19
N MET A 203 -10.60 6.59 -7.44
CA MET A 203 -11.16 5.24 -7.33
C MET A 203 -11.23 4.52 -8.66
N PHE A 204 -10.63 3.34 -8.73
CA PHE A 204 -10.56 2.53 -9.96
C PHE A 204 -11.27 1.18 -9.84
N ASP A 205 -11.73 0.66 -10.97
CA ASP A 205 -12.34 -0.67 -11.05
C ASP A 205 -11.27 -1.74 -11.27
N ALA A 206 -11.34 -2.80 -10.47
CA ALA A 206 -10.59 -4.04 -10.66
C ALA A 206 -11.58 -5.22 -10.54
N PRO A 207 -12.28 -5.55 -11.63
CA PRO A 207 -13.45 -6.43 -11.61
C PRO A 207 -13.07 -7.89 -11.33
N HIS A 208 -11.83 -8.27 -11.64
CA HIS A 208 -11.33 -9.61 -11.37
C HIS A 208 -10.73 -9.67 -9.97
N ARG A 209 -11.40 -10.40 -9.07
CA ARG A 209 -10.94 -10.62 -7.70
C ARG A 209 -10.76 -12.10 -7.45
N LEU A 210 -9.55 -12.48 -7.00
CA LEU A 210 -9.32 -13.81 -6.46
C LEU A 210 -9.72 -13.77 -5.00
N MET A 211 -10.73 -14.54 -4.62
CA MET A 211 -11.13 -14.62 -3.21
C MET A 211 -9.99 -15.19 -2.38
N ALA A 212 -9.83 -14.71 -1.14
CA ALA A 212 -8.79 -15.19 -0.23
C ALA A 212 -8.83 -16.72 -0.05
N ALA A 213 -10.04 -17.29 0.06
CA ALA A 213 -10.25 -18.74 0.12
C ALA A 213 -9.75 -19.49 -1.14
N GLN A 214 -9.98 -18.93 -2.34
CA GLN A 214 -9.51 -19.54 -3.59
C GLN A 214 -7.98 -19.50 -3.68
N GLY A 215 -7.37 -18.34 -3.41
CA GLY A 215 -5.92 -18.19 -3.40
C GLY A 215 -5.25 -19.07 -2.35
N SER A 216 -5.83 -19.16 -1.16
CA SER A 216 -5.39 -20.07 -0.09
C SER A 216 -5.50 -21.53 -0.52
N GLY A 217 -6.60 -21.93 -1.16
CA GLY A 217 -6.79 -23.29 -1.69
C GLY A 217 -5.76 -23.66 -2.75
N MET A 218 -5.47 -22.77 -3.70
CA MET A 218 -4.41 -22.99 -4.70
C MET A 218 -3.04 -23.14 -4.04
N ALA A 219 -2.70 -22.25 -3.11
CA ALA A 219 -1.43 -22.28 -2.40
C ALA A 219 -1.27 -23.55 -1.55
N GLY A 220 -2.32 -23.95 -0.82
CA GLY A 220 -2.34 -25.18 -0.01
C GLY A 220 -2.23 -26.46 -0.85
N ALA A 221 -2.74 -26.42 -2.09
CA ALA A 221 -2.58 -27.50 -3.06
C ALA A 221 -1.27 -27.41 -3.88
N ASN A 222 -0.36 -26.50 -3.52
CA ASN A 222 0.88 -26.22 -4.27
C ASN A 222 0.68 -25.85 -5.76
N ARG A 223 -0.49 -25.32 -6.14
CA ARG A 223 -0.83 -24.85 -7.50
C ARG A 223 -0.30 -23.43 -7.75
N TYR A 224 1.00 -23.22 -7.53
CA TYR A 224 1.60 -21.89 -7.64
C TYR A 224 1.61 -21.34 -9.07
N ASP A 225 1.80 -22.19 -10.08
CA ASP A 225 1.78 -21.75 -11.49
C ASP A 225 0.44 -21.14 -11.87
N GLU A 226 -0.65 -21.76 -11.45
CA GLU A 226 -2.00 -21.26 -11.67
C GLU A 226 -2.29 -19.99 -10.88
N LEU A 227 -1.85 -19.93 -9.62
CA LEU A 227 -1.96 -18.74 -8.79
C LEU A 227 -1.23 -17.55 -9.45
N LEU A 228 0.01 -17.77 -9.90
CA LEU A 228 0.82 -16.74 -10.57
C LEU A 228 0.26 -16.37 -11.94
N MET A 229 -0.27 -17.34 -12.69
CA MET A 229 -0.99 -17.09 -13.94
C MET A 229 -2.19 -16.18 -13.71
N TRP A 230 -2.97 -16.39 -12.64
CA TRP A 230 -4.06 -15.50 -12.30
C TRP A 230 -3.60 -14.09 -11.97
N PHE A 231 -2.51 -13.93 -11.21
CA PHE A 231 -2.00 -12.60 -10.87
C PHE A 231 -1.46 -11.82 -12.07
N ARG A 232 -0.75 -12.50 -12.99
CA ARG A 232 -0.04 -11.89 -14.12
C ARG A 232 -0.92 -11.67 -15.34
N ASN A 233 -1.83 -12.60 -15.64
CA ASN A 233 -2.63 -12.53 -16.85
C ASN A 233 -3.89 -11.68 -16.62
N ALA A 234 -3.96 -10.51 -17.25
CA ALA A 234 -5.10 -9.58 -17.15
C ALA A 234 -6.46 -10.22 -17.52
N THR A 235 -6.45 -11.23 -18.40
CA THR A 235 -7.68 -11.87 -18.93
C THR A 235 -8.03 -13.19 -18.25
N TYR A 236 -7.10 -13.79 -17.48
CA TYR A 236 -7.33 -15.09 -16.87
C TYR A 236 -8.32 -15.01 -15.69
N THR A 237 -9.33 -15.87 -15.70
CA THR A 237 -10.33 -16.01 -14.62
C THR A 237 -10.36 -17.44 -14.12
N VAL A 238 -10.67 -17.62 -12.83
CA VAL A 238 -10.79 -18.92 -12.15
C VAL A 238 -12.27 -19.21 -11.91
#